data_AF-A0A966PXI0-F1
#
_entry.id   AF-A0A966PXI0-F1
#
_cell.length_a   1.000
_cell.length_b   1.000
_cell.length_c   1.000
_cell.angle_alpha   90.00
_cell.angle_beta   90.00
_cell.angle_gamma   90.00
#
_symmetry.space_group_name_H-M   'P 1'
#
loop_
_entity.id
_entity.type
_entity.pdbx_description
1 polymer ?
#
loop_
_entity_poly.entity_id
_entity_poly.type
_entity_poly.pdbx_seq_one_letter_code
_entity_poly.pdbx_strand_id
1 'polypeptide(L)'
;MMTQLSPFGAYQLYMAIRSHFMTDSYDFFKYKGKIGRLNPESYGKRPDKQYFEMVSRTLELKQLRDLYIAHFLVDRYYPADFIMDDAEDVYNNHKKHLQSLSYIFTEDLNKLADKGFARCFKVSEREYPYIVLLHMRNVISIETMVILDDLVNYMDKFDKFYDDDYIWRKVSRKIRKYKPFLKYDKAKMKSILKGVVNEQRETPKEISAKE
;
A
#
# COMPACT_ATOMS: atom_id res chain seq x y z
N MET A 1 11.72 -18.70 19.05
CA MET A 1 12.12 -17.54 19.89
C MET A 1 11.47 -16.29 19.31
N MET A 2 10.66 -15.58 20.10
CA MET A 2 10.14 -14.27 19.75
C MET A 2 11.31 -13.31 19.60
N THR A 3 11.55 -12.77 18.40
CA THR A 3 12.71 -11.89 18.16
C THR A 3 12.26 -10.45 18.35
N GLN A 4 12.26 -9.98 19.59
CA GLN A 4 12.09 -8.55 19.89
C GLN A 4 13.36 -7.79 19.51
N LEU A 5 13.19 -6.60 18.97
CA LEU A 5 14.32 -5.70 18.68
C LEU A 5 14.66 -4.89 19.93
N SER A 6 15.91 -4.45 20.03
CA SER A 6 16.24 -3.37 20.96
C SER A 6 15.56 -2.06 20.53
N PRO A 7 15.43 -1.05 21.41
CA PRO A 7 14.89 0.27 21.01
C PRO A 7 15.64 0.88 19.81
N PHE A 8 16.96 0.75 19.79
CA PHE A 8 17.76 1.17 18.63
C PHE A 8 17.46 0.34 17.38
N GLY A 9 17.25 -0.97 17.52
CA GLY A 9 16.83 -1.84 16.41
C GLY A 9 15.47 -1.43 15.83
N ALA A 10 14.49 -1.11 16.69
CA ALA A 10 13.18 -0.58 16.28
C ALA A 10 13.33 0.73 15.50
N TYR A 11 14.18 1.64 15.98
CA TYR A 11 14.53 2.87 15.26
C TYR A 11 15.19 2.59 13.90
N GLN A 12 16.13 1.63 13.81
CA GLN A 12 16.77 1.26 12.55
C GLN A 12 15.75 0.71 11.54
N LEU A 13 14.84 -0.15 11.99
CA LEU A 13 13.75 -0.69 11.17
C LEU A 13 12.82 0.43 10.66
N TYR A 14 12.40 1.32 11.56
CA TYR A 14 11.60 2.50 11.22
C TYR A 14 12.29 3.34 10.14
N MET A 15 13.57 3.68 10.34
CA MET A 15 14.32 4.50 9.39
C MET A 15 14.46 3.83 8.03
N ALA A 16 14.69 2.52 8.00
CA ALA A 16 14.79 1.76 6.76
C ALA A 16 13.47 1.76 5.98
N ILE A 17 12.35 1.41 6.63
CA ILE A 17 11.05 1.38 5.96
C ILE A 17 10.62 2.81 5.57
N ARG A 18 10.76 3.79 6.46
CA ARG A 18 10.42 5.19 6.15
C ARG A 18 11.22 5.71 4.96
N SER A 19 12.54 5.47 4.94
CA SER A 19 13.38 5.90 3.82
C SER A 19 12.96 5.24 2.51
N HIS A 20 12.51 3.99 2.56
CA HIS A 20 12.01 3.29 1.38
C HIS A 20 10.76 3.96 0.81
N PHE A 21 9.79 4.32 1.65
CA PHE A 21 8.58 5.00 1.21
C PHE A 21 8.86 6.45 0.74
N MET A 22 9.73 7.17 1.44
CA MET A 22 9.87 8.62 1.24
C MET A 22 10.95 9.04 0.25
N THR A 23 11.94 8.18 -0.04
CA THR A 23 13.09 8.57 -0.89
C THR A 23 13.22 7.67 -2.11
N ASP A 24 13.64 8.24 -3.23
CA ASP A 24 13.88 7.48 -4.46
C ASP A 24 15.22 6.71 -4.39
N SER A 25 16.18 7.24 -3.66
CA SER A 25 17.53 6.68 -3.53
C SER A 25 17.63 5.44 -2.64
N TYR A 26 16.63 5.16 -1.80
CA TYR A 26 16.68 4.04 -0.84
C TYR A 26 15.69 2.92 -1.20
N ASP A 27 16.20 1.68 -1.19
CA ASP A 27 15.43 0.47 -1.37
C ASP A 27 15.65 -0.50 -0.20
N PHE A 28 14.58 -0.81 0.55
CA PHE A 28 14.62 -1.65 1.74
C PHE A 28 15.13 -3.07 1.43
N PHE A 29 14.73 -3.64 0.30
CA PHE A 29 15.05 -5.02 -0.06
C PHE A 29 16.48 -5.13 -0.58
N LYS A 30 16.91 -4.18 -1.42
CA LYS A 30 18.29 -4.07 -1.90
C LYS A 30 19.28 -3.95 -0.74
N TYR A 31 18.99 -3.10 0.24
CA TYR A 31 19.86 -2.87 1.39
C TYR A 31 19.56 -3.77 2.60
N LYS A 32 18.70 -4.78 2.44
CA LYS A 32 18.33 -5.75 3.49
C LYS A 32 17.89 -5.08 4.80
N GLY A 33 17.16 -3.98 4.69
CA GLY A 33 16.64 -3.20 5.83
C GLY A 33 17.70 -2.45 6.63
N LYS A 34 18.91 -2.22 6.10
CA LYS A 34 20.00 -1.54 6.79
C LYS A 34 20.23 -0.13 6.27
N ILE A 35 20.62 0.77 7.18
CA ILE A 35 21.15 2.10 6.88
C ILE A 35 22.45 2.27 7.66
N GLY A 36 23.58 2.30 6.95
CA GLY A 36 24.92 2.23 7.57
C GLY A 36 25.30 3.40 8.49
N ARG A 37 24.71 4.59 8.28
CA ARG A 37 25.04 5.80 9.05
C ARG A 37 24.35 5.89 10.43
N LEU A 38 23.42 4.98 10.74
CA LEU A 38 22.69 5.02 12.02
C LEU A 38 23.59 4.46 13.13
N ASN A 39 23.74 5.20 14.23
CA ASN A 39 24.55 4.79 15.38
C ASN A 39 23.79 5.02 16.71
N PRO A 40 24.09 4.23 17.76
CA PRO A 40 23.41 4.33 19.05
C PRO A 40 23.57 5.69 19.75
N GLU A 41 24.73 6.34 19.60
CA GLU A 41 25.00 7.64 20.25
C GLU A 41 24.06 8.72 19.71
N SER A 42 23.90 8.79 18.39
CA SER A 42 22.99 9.72 17.72
C SER A 42 21.53 9.42 18.05
N TYR A 43 21.16 8.14 18.13
CA TYR A 43 19.83 7.72 18.60
C TYR A 43 19.57 8.16 20.05
N GLY A 44 20.54 8.01 20.94
CA GLY A 44 20.40 8.37 22.35
C GLY A 44 20.10 9.85 22.61
N LYS A 45 20.48 10.73 21.66
CA LYS A 45 20.24 12.18 21.69
C LYS A 45 18.88 12.58 21.11
N ARG A 46 18.12 11.65 20.52
CA ARG A 46 16.82 11.97 19.91
C ARG A 46 15.74 12.25 20.98
N PRO A 47 14.91 13.29 20.80
CA PRO A 47 13.82 13.61 21.74
C PRO A 47 12.68 12.58 21.67
N ASP A 48 12.51 11.89 20.54
CA ASP A 48 11.44 10.94 20.27
C ASP A 48 11.83 9.48 20.53
N LYS A 49 13.00 9.23 21.17
CA LYS A 49 13.52 7.87 21.42
C LYS A 49 12.59 7.00 22.28
N GLN A 50 11.84 7.61 23.18
CA GLN A 50 10.89 6.93 24.07
C GLN A 50 9.81 6.14 23.32
N TYR A 51 9.39 6.61 22.14
CA TYR A 51 8.39 5.89 21.34
C TYR A 51 8.95 4.56 20.81
N PHE A 52 10.22 4.53 20.42
CA PHE A 52 10.88 3.30 19.98
C PHE A 52 11.11 2.34 21.15
N GLU A 53 11.36 2.86 22.36
CA GLU A 53 11.41 2.03 23.56
C GLU A 53 10.06 1.34 23.83
N MET A 54 8.95 2.09 23.75
CA MET A 54 7.61 1.55 23.95
C MET A 54 7.29 0.43 22.96
N VAL A 55 7.39 0.69 21.65
CA VAL A 55 7.02 -0.30 20.61
C VAL A 55 7.96 -1.52 20.60
N SER A 56 9.24 -1.34 20.96
CA SER A 56 10.20 -2.46 21.02
C SER A 56 9.91 -3.46 22.13
N ARG A 57 9.27 -3.03 23.23
CA ARG A 57 8.90 -3.88 24.37
C ARG A 57 7.63 -4.67 24.12
N THR A 58 6.73 -4.12 23.30
CA THR A 58 5.38 -4.67 23.09
C THR A 58 5.24 -5.51 21.82
N LEU A 59 6.06 -5.25 20.80
CA LEU A 59 5.90 -5.88 19.49
C LEU A 59 7.13 -6.68 19.06
N GLU A 60 6.87 -7.84 18.47
CA GLU A 60 7.89 -8.62 17.79
C GLU A 60 8.31 -7.95 16.47
N LEU A 61 9.49 -8.30 15.95
CA LEU A 61 10.03 -7.78 14.69
C LEU A 61 8.99 -7.73 13.54
N LYS A 62 8.23 -8.81 13.34
CA LYS A 62 7.24 -8.89 12.26
C LYS A 62 6.08 -7.92 12.51
N GLN A 63 5.54 -7.90 13.72
CA GLN A 63 4.43 -7.01 14.08
C GLN A 63 4.86 -5.54 13.99
N LEU A 64 6.08 -5.23 14.42
CA LEU A 64 6.62 -3.87 14.35
C LEU A 64 6.83 -3.42 12.90
N ARG A 65 7.32 -4.31 12.03
CA ARG A 65 7.40 -4.05 10.59
C ARG A 65 6.02 -3.77 10.00
N ASP A 66 5.05 -4.63 10.30
CA ASP A 66 3.70 -4.53 9.75
C ASP A 66 2.98 -3.26 10.28
N LEU A 67 3.22 -2.87 11.54
CA LEU A 67 2.78 -1.61 12.14
C LEU A 67 3.28 -0.40 11.34
N TYR A 68 4.60 -0.33 11.09
CA TYR A 68 5.20 0.78 10.36
C TYR A 68 4.66 0.88 8.94
N ILE A 69 4.50 -0.27 8.25
CA ILE A 69 3.92 -0.30 6.89
C ILE A 69 2.48 0.21 6.92
N ALA A 70 1.64 -0.27 7.85
CA ALA A 70 0.24 0.16 7.96
C ALA A 70 0.12 1.69 8.07
N HIS A 71 0.93 2.29 8.95
CA HIS A 71 0.93 3.74 9.19
C HIS A 71 1.44 4.53 7.99
N PHE A 72 2.51 4.07 7.34
CA PHE A 72 3.05 4.76 6.16
C PHE A 72 2.10 4.69 4.95
N LEU A 73 1.28 3.64 4.83
CA LEU A 73 0.24 3.58 3.80
C LEU A 73 -0.83 4.66 3.97
N VAL A 74 -1.11 5.07 5.21
CA VAL A 74 -2.03 6.17 5.55
C VAL A 74 -1.31 7.49 5.83
N ASP A 75 -0.08 7.63 5.34
CA ASP A 75 0.75 8.84 5.43
C ASP A 75 1.06 9.34 6.85
N ARG A 76 1.10 8.42 7.82
CA ARG A 76 1.51 8.66 9.21
C ARG A 76 2.95 8.23 9.44
N TYR A 77 3.87 9.20 9.46
CA TYR A 77 5.31 8.93 9.43
C TYR A 77 6.06 9.27 10.73
N TYR A 78 5.41 9.87 11.71
CA TYR A 78 6.05 10.32 12.93
C TYR A 78 6.06 9.21 14.00
N PRO A 79 7.12 9.10 14.82
CA PRO A 79 7.18 8.05 15.84
C PRO A 79 6.03 8.07 16.85
N ALA A 80 5.48 9.25 17.13
CA ALA A 80 4.31 9.40 18.00
C ALA A 80 3.07 8.72 17.41
N ASP A 81 2.91 8.70 16.08
CA ASP A 81 1.73 8.14 15.40
C ASP A 81 1.51 6.66 15.75
N PHE A 82 2.56 5.94 16.16
CA PHE A 82 2.51 4.50 16.47
C PHE A 82 1.98 4.17 17.86
N ILE A 83 1.74 5.18 18.69
CA ILE A 83 1.27 5.02 20.08
C ILE A 83 0.06 5.91 20.40
N MET A 84 -0.46 6.66 19.43
CA MET A 84 -1.68 7.44 19.58
C MET A 84 -2.88 6.50 19.77
N ASP A 85 -3.99 7.03 20.29
CA ASP A 85 -5.18 6.24 20.63
C ASP A 85 -5.74 5.42 19.46
N ASP A 86 -5.56 5.88 18.22
CA ASP A 86 -6.03 5.21 17.01
C ASP A 86 -4.94 4.40 16.27
N ALA A 87 -3.73 4.31 16.82
CA ALA A 87 -2.62 3.56 16.22
C ALA A 87 -2.94 2.06 16.10
N GLU A 88 -3.62 1.53 17.12
CA GLU A 88 -4.08 0.15 17.13
C GLU A 88 -5.12 -0.11 16.03
N ASP A 89 -6.03 0.85 15.80
CA ASP A 89 -7.04 0.74 14.75
C ASP A 89 -6.39 0.73 13.36
N VAL A 90 -5.42 1.61 13.09
CA VAL A 90 -4.68 1.64 11.82
C VAL A 90 -4.03 0.28 11.55
N TYR A 91 -3.34 -0.28 12.55
CA TYR A 91 -2.68 -1.57 12.43
C TYR A 91 -3.64 -2.74 12.26
N ASN A 92 -4.68 -2.79 13.10
CA ASN A 92 -5.66 -3.87 13.08
C ASN A 92 -6.49 -3.85 11.79
N ASN A 93 -6.83 -2.68 11.27
CA ASN A 93 -7.51 -2.55 9.98
C ASN A 93 -6.63 -3.08 8.84
N HIS A 94 -5.35 -2.72 8.81
CA HIS A 94 -4.42 -3.26 7.82
C HIS A 94 -4.29 -4.79 7.92
N LYS A 95 -4.14 -5.32 9.14
CA LYS A 95 -4.06 -6.76 9.40
C LYS A 95 -5.32 -7.51 8.96
N LYS A 96 -6.52 -7.02 9.32
CA LYS A 96 -7.80 -7.57 8.88
C LYS A 96 -7.92 -7.56 7.36
N HIS A 97 -7.48 -6.48 6.72
CA HIS A 97 -7.48 -6.35 5.28
C HIS A 97 -6.64 -7.46 4.62
N LEU A 98 -5.41 -7.66 5.09
CA LEU A 98 -4.53 -8.71 4.57
C LEU A 98 -5.08 -10.13 4.80
N GLN A 99 -5.78 -10.36 5.92
CA GLN A 99 -6.44 -11.64 6.21
C GLN A 99 -7.60 -11.93 5.26
N SER A 100 -8.31 -10.89 4.83
CA SER A 100 -9.45 -10.98 3.90
C SER A 100 -9.09 -10.55 2.47
N LEU A 101 -7.81 -10.59 2.09
CA LEU A 101 -7.30 -9.96 0.88
C LEU A 101 -8.01 -10.41 -0.40
N SER A 102 -8.24 -11.71 -0.59
CA SER A 102 -8.94 -12.21 -1.77
C SER A 102 -10.39 -11.76 -1.85
N TYR A 103 -11.08 -11.68 -0.71
CA TYR A 103 -12.47 -11.23 -0.67
C TYR A 103 -12.56 -9.75 -1.00
N ILE A 104 -11.72 -8.92 -0.37
CA ILE A 104 -11.69 -7.47 -0.63
C ILE A 104 -11.28 -7.19 -2.07
N PHE A 105 -10.33 -7.96 -2.62
CA PHE A 105 -9.97 -7.86 -4.03
C PHE A 105 -11.16 -8.13 -4.96
N THR A 106 -11.95 -9.17 -4.70
CA THR A 106 -13.18 -9.44 -5.46
C THR A 106 -14.17 -8.28 -5.36
N GLU A 107 -14.45 -7.79 -4.15
CA GLU A 107 -15.37 -6.67 -3.93
C GLU A 107 -14.93 -5.40 -4.65
N ASP A 108 -13.64 -5.07 -4.57
CA ASP A 108 -13.08 -3.90 -5.24
C ASP A 108 -13.12 -4.05 -6.77
N LEU A 109 -12.90 -5.26 -7.29
CA LEU A 109 -13.06 -5.54 -8.72
C LEU A 109 -14.50 -5.35 -9.19
N ASN A 110 -15.49 -5.77 -8.40
CA ASN A 110 -16.90 -5.55 -8.71
C ASN A 110 -17.23 -4.05 -8.75
N LYS A 111 -16.74 -3.25 -7.79
CA LYS A 111 -16.89 -1.78 -7.81
C LYS A 111 -16.22 -1.13 -9.03
N LEU A 112 -15.07 -1.66 -9.46
CA LEU A 112 -14.37 -1.21 -10.67
C LEU A 112 -15.13 -1.58 -11.95
N ALA A 113 -15.76 -2.75 -11.95
CA ALA A 113 -16.56 -3.27 -13.05
C ALA A 113 -17.89 -2.52 -13.22
N ASP A 114 -18.43 -1.90 -12.16
CA ASP A 114 -19.74 -1.23 -12.12
C ASP A 114 -19.95 -0.19 -13.25
N LYS A 115 -18.88 0.51 -13.68
CA LYS A 115 -18.92 1.47 -14.80
C LYS A 115 -18.21 0.98 -16.07
N GLY A 116 -18.02 -0.33 -16.16
CA GLY A 116 -17.26 -0.99 -17.22
C GLY A 116 -15.76 -0.97 -16.95
N PHE A 117 -15.15 -2.16 -16.94
CA PHE A 117 -13.74 -2.36 -16.62
C PHE A 117 -12.78 -1.59 -17.55
N ALA A 118 -13.18 -1.32 -18.80
CA ALA A 118 -12.39 -0.53 -19.75
C ALA A 118 -12.11 0.90 -19.27
N ARG A 119 -13.05 1.52 -18.52
CA ARG A 119 -12.88 2.88 -17.98
C ARG A 119 -11.79 2.95 -16.91
N CYS A 120 -11.53 1.84 -16.22
CA CYS A 120 -10.50 1.75 -15.20
C CYS A 120 -9.11 2.09 -15.74
N PHE A 121 -8.85 1.82 -17.02
CA PHE A 121 -7.55 2.00 -17.65
C PHE A 121 -7.52 3.03 -18.77
N LYS A 122 -8.59 3.83 -18.90
CA LYS A 122 -8.65 4.93 -19.86
C LYS A 122 -7.98 6.16 -19.25
N VAL A 123 -6.93 6.64 -19.91
CA VAL A 123 -6.23 7.88 -19.55
C VAL A 123 -6.86 9.06 -20.29
N SER A 124 -6.88 10.23 -19.66
CA SER A 124 -7.36 11.48 -20.25
C SER A 124 -6.80 12.69 -19.51
N GLU A 125 -6.72 13.84 -20.18
CA GLU A 125 -6.26 15.09 -19.55
C GLU A 125 -7.30 15.69 -18.58
N ARG A 126 -8.59 15.38 -18.77
CA ARG A 126 -9.69 15.99 -18.00
C ARG A 126 -10.06 15.22 -16.74
N GLU A 127 -9.89 13.91 -16.76
CA GLU A 127 -10.30 13.03 -15.67
C GLU A 127 -9.25 11.91 -15.48
N TYR A 128 -8.92 11.61 -14.22
CA TYR A 128 -8.10 10.45 -13.88
C TYR A 128 -8.79 9.14 -14.25
N PRO A 129 -8.03 8.06 -14.54
CA PRO A 129 -8.60 6.75 -14.78
C PRO A 129 -9.47 6.31 -13.60
N TYR A 130 -10.58 5.60 -13.87
CA TYR A 130 -11.59 5.33 -12.84
C TYR A 130 -11.03 4.59 -11.62
N ILE A 131 -10.03 3.72 -11.83
CA ILE A 131 -9.32 3.04 -10.75
C ILE A 131 -8.62 4.03 -9.80
N VAL A 132 -7.97 5.07 -10.33
CA VAL A 132 -7.30 6.10 -9.54
C VAL A 132 -8.32 6.92 -8.75
N LEU A 133 -9.44 7.28 -9.39
CA LEU A 133 -10.53 8.01 -8.73
C LEU A 133 -11.13 7.24 -7.56
N LEU A 134 -11.42 5.94 -7.73
CA LEU A 134 -11.95 5.13 -6.65
C LEU A 134 -10.94 4.96 -5.51
N HIS A 135 -9.65 4.82 -5.83
CA HIS A 135 -8.60 4.76 -4.81
C HIS A 135 -8.50 6.06 -4.02
N MET A 136 -8.50 7.23 -4.69
CA MET A 136 -8.48 8.55 -4.04
C MET A 136 -9.69 8.81 -3.14
N ARG A 137 -10.82 8.15 -3.43
CA ARG A 137 -12.04 8.19 -2.61
C ARG A 137 -12.07 7.14 -1.49
N ASN A 138 -10.99 6.38 -1.31
CA ASN A 138 -10.89 5.24 -0.39
C ASN A 138 -11.96 4.15 -0.65
N VAL A 139 -12.45 4.03 -1.89
CA VAL A 139 -13.45 3.02 -2.28
C VAL A 139 -12.81 1.67 -2.55
N ILE A 140 -11.59 1.68 -3.08
CA ILE A 140 -10.75 0.49 -3.32
C ILE A 140 -9.40 0.62 -2.61
N SER A 141 -8.82 -0.52 -2.28
CA SER A 141 -7.59 -0.58 -1.51
C SER A 141 -6.32 -0.39 -2.34
N ILE A 142 -5.23 -0.01 -1.66
CA ILE A 142 -3.91 0.05 -2.27
C ILE A 142 -3.41 -1.35 -2.66
N GLU A 143 -3.80 -2.39 -1.92
CA GLU A 143 -3.54 -3.77 -2.26
C GLU A 143 -4.17 -4.15 -3.61
N THR A 144 -5.43 -3.75 -3.84
CA THR A 144 -6.09 -3.96 -5.14
C THR A 144 -5.34 -3.24 -6.26
N MET A 145 -4.90 -2.01 -6.04
CA MET A 145 -4.06 -1.26 -7.00
C MET A 145 -2.77 -2.01 -7.35
N VAL A 146 -2.06 -2.53 -6.33
CA VAL A 146 -0.81 -3.31 -6.49
C VAL A 146 -1.05 -4.61 -7.24
N ILE A 147 -2.05 -5.39 -6.83
CA ILE A 147 -2.35 -6.71 -7.41
C ILE A 147 -2.77 -6.56 -8.87
N LEU A 148 -3.64 -5.60 -9.18
CA LEU A 148 -4.02 -5.31 -10.57
C LEU A 148 -2.82 -4.92 -11.41
N ASP A 149 -1.94 -4.05 -10.91
CA ASP A 149 -0.75 -3.64 -11.65
C ASP A 149 0.18 -4.84 -11.91
N ASP A 150 0.38 -5.72 -10.92
CA ASP A 150 1.18 -6.94 -11.11
C ASP A 150 0.57 -7.95 -12.11
N LEU A 151 -0.75 -7.89 -12.33
CA LEU A 151 -1.45 -8.78 -13.26
C LEU A 151 -1.59 -8.21 -14.68
N VAL A 152 -1.78 -6.90 -14.83
CA VAL A 152 -2.08 -6.26 -16.13
C VAL A 152 -1.17 -5.09 -16.50
N ASN A 153 -0.25 -4.70 -15.61
CA ASN A 153 0.76 -3.65 -15.83
C ASN A 153 0.18 -2.31 -16.32
N TYR A 154 -0.89 -1.84 -15.66
CA TYR A 154 -1.56 -0.61 -16.09
C TYR A 154 -0.76 0.65 -15.74
N MET A 155 0.11 0.60 -14.73
CA MET A 155 0.85 1.78 -14.29
C MET A 155 1.77 2.34 -15.37
N ASP A 156 2.41 1.49 -16.18
CA ASP A 156 3.27 1.92 -17.29
C ASP A 156 2.56 2.88 -18.26
N LYS A 157 1.27 2.66 -18.49
CA LYS A 157 0.46 3.56 -19.33
C LYS A 157 0.18 4.88 -18.63
N PHE A 158 -0.10 4.83 -17.33
CA PHE A 158 -0.46 6.01 -16.55
C PHE A 158 0.78 6.88 -16.29
N ASP A 159 1.92 6.27 -15.99
CA ASP A 159 3.19 6.96 -15.77
C ASP A 159 3.67 7.71 -17.00
N LYS A 160 3.43 7.17 -18.20
CA LYS A 160 3.74 7.85 -19.47
C LYS A 160 2.81 9.03 -19.75
N PHE A 161 1.56 8.96 -19.31
CA PHE A 161 0.54 9.96 -19.61
C PHE A 161 0.50 11.08 -18.57
N TYR A 162 0.76 10.75 -17.30
CA TYR A 162 0.70 11.64 -16.14
C TYR A 162 2.09 11.83 -15.52
N ASP A 163 3.13 11.94 -16.34
CA ASP A 163 4.53 12.02 -15.92
C ASP A 163 4.81 13.21 -14.99
N ASP A 164 4.22 14.37 -15.31
CA ASP A 164 4.36 15.61 -14.53
C ASP A 164 3.23 15.82 -13.50
N ASP A 165 2.28 14.88 -13.39
CA ASP A 165 1.14 15.01 -12.48
C ASP A 165 1.53 14.72 -11.02
N TYR A 166 1.38 15.71 -10.16
CA TYR A 166 1.75 15.59 -8.75
C TYR A 166 0.95 14.53 -7.98
N ILE A 167 -0.34 14.39 -8.27
CA ILE A 167 -1.23 13.45 -7.56
C ILE A 167 -0.91 12.03 -7.98
N TRP A 168 -0.82 11.77 -9.29
CA TRP A 168 -0.43 10.47 -9.83
C TRP A 168 0.95 10.07 -9.34
N ARG A 169 1.94 10.97 -9.33
CA ARG A 169 3.28 10.68 -8.80
C ARG A 169 3.24 10.19 -7.34
N LYS A 170 2.38 10.75 -6.50
CA LYS A 170 2.18 10.27 -5.11
C LYS A 170 1.57 8.87 -5.06
N VAL A 171 0.47 8.65 -5.77
CA VAL A 171 -0.22 7.35 -5.83
C VAL A 171 0.72 6.27 -6.38
N SER A 172 1.34 6.57 -7.52
CA SER A 172 2.29 5.72 -8.24
C SER A 172 3.51 5.36 -7.37
N ARG A 173 4.05 6.32 -6.59
CA ARG A 173 5.10 6.04 -5.59
C ARG A 173 4.59 5.06 -4.53
N LYS A 174 3.43 5.32 -3.93
CA LYS A 174 2.88 4.48 -2.85
C LYS A 174 2.69 3.03 -3.32
N ILE A 175 2.13 2.84 -4.52
CA ILE A 175 1.97 1.50 -5.13
C ILE A 175 3.33 0.81 -5.28
N ARG A 176 4.33 1.46 -5.90
CA ARG A 176 5.65 0.85 -6.12
C ARG A 176 6.40 0.53 -4.83
N LYS A 177 6.36 1.43 -3.85
CA LYS A 177 7.05 1.25 -2.57
C LYS A 177 6.36 0.20 -1.70
N TYR A 178 5.04 0.01 -1.85
CA TYR A 178 4.32 -1.02 -1.12
C TYR A 178 4.39 -2.41 -1.76
N LYS A 179 4.37 -2.49 -3.11
CA LYS A 179 4.40 -3.73 -3.90
C LYS A 179 5.35 -4.82 -3.35
N PRO A 180 6.62 -4.55 -3.02
CA PRO A 180 7.53 -5.61 -2.55
C PRO A 180 7.24 -6.11 -1.12
N PHE A 181 6.39 -5.43 -0.34
CA PHE A 181 5.95 -5.90 0.98
C PHE A 181 4.73 -6.82 0.90
N LEU A 182 3.89 -6.65 -0.12
CA LEU A 182 2.63 -7.38 -0.26
C LEU A 182 2.88 -8.81 -0.74
N LYS A 183 2.38 -9.79 0.01
CA LYS A 183 2.42 -11.21 -0.34
C LYS A 183 1.01 -11.74 -0.60
N TYR A 184 0.82 -12.41 -1.73
CA TYR A 184 -0.47 -12.99 -2.12
C TYR A 184 -0.28 -14.15 -3.10
N ASP A 185 -1.33 -14.96 -3.23
CA ASP A 185 -1.41 -16.00 -4.25
C ASP A 185 -1.78 -15.38 -5.61
N LYS A 186 -0.78 -15.21 -6.48
CA LYS A 186 -0.94 -14.61 -7.81
C LYS A 186 -1.88 -15.43 -8.71
N ALA A 187 -1.88 -16.76 -8.59
CA ALA A 187 -2.75 -17.62 -9.40
C ALA A 187 -4.22 -17.45 -8.98
N LYS A 188 -4.49 -17.41 -7.68
CA LYS A 188 -5.82 -17.14 -7.12
C LYS A 188 -6.34 -15.77 -7.54
N MET A 189 -5.56 -14.69 -7.37
CA MET A 189 -6.00 -13.34 -7.75
C MET A 189 -6.24 -13.21 -9.26
N LYS A 190 -5.40 -13.87 -10.08
CA LYS A 190 -5.62 -13.94 -11.53
C LYS A 190 -6.93 -14.66 -11.89
N SER A 191 -7.28 -15.72 -11.16
CA SER A 191 -8.54 -16.45 -11.35
C SER A 191 -9.75 -15.55 -11.05
N ILE A 192 -9.71 -14.85 -9.91
CA ILE A 192 -10.75 -13.89 -9.49
C ILE A 192 -10.93 -12.80 -10.54
N LEU A 193 -9.85 -12.18 -11.00
CA LEU A 193 -9.90 -11.13 -12.03
C LEU A 193 -10.56 -11.63 -13.32
N LYS A 194 -10.22 -12.84 -13.76
CA LYS A 194 -10.84 -13.43 -14.96
C LYS A 194 -12.34 -13.66 -14.77
N GLY A 195 -12.76 -14.13 -13.60
CA GLY A 195 -14.18 -14.34 -13.26
C GLY A 195 -14.98 -13.04 -13.45
N VAL A 196 -14.58 -11.98 -12.75
CA VAL A 196 -15.27 -10.68 -12.80
C VAL A 196 -15.29 -10.10 -14.23
N VAL A 197 -14.18 -10.21 -14.97
CA VAL A 197 -14.11 -9.70 -16.36
C VAL A 197 -15.00 -10.50 -17.31
N ASN A 198 -15.17 -11.81 -17.10
CA ASN A 198 -16.04 -12.64 -17.93
C ASN A 198 -17.51 -12.38 -17.65
N GLU A 199 -17.91 -12.25 -16.38
CA GLU A 199 -19.29 -11.91 -15.98
C GLU A 199 -19.76 -10.59 -16.63
N GLN A 200 -18.86 -9.60 -16.72
CA GLN A 200 -19.11 -8.33 -17.41
C GLN A 200 -19.30 -8.46 -18.93
N ARG A 201 -18.77 -9.50 -19.56
CA ARG A 201 -18.96 -9.76 -21.00
C ARG A 201 -20.28 -10.49 -21.27
N GLU A 202 -20.71 -11.31 -20.31
CA GLU A 202 -21.93 -12.10 -20.41
C GLU A 202 -23.18 -11.32 -20.02
N THR A 203 -23.04 -10.25 -19.23
CA THR A 203 -24.13 -9.31 -18.92
C THR A 203 -24.44 -8.48 -20.18
N PRO A 204 -25.59 -8.66 -20.86
CA PRO A 204 -25.92 -7.86 -22.03
C PRO A 204 -26.02 -6.39 -21.64
N LYS A 205 -25.66 -5.49 -22.57
CA LYS A 205 -25.93 -4.05 -22.48
C LYS A 205 -27.45 -3.78 -22.53
N GLU A 206 -28.20 -4.23 -21.55
CA GLU A 206 -29.51 -3.67 -21.27
C GLU A 206 -29.27 -2.32 -20.59
N ILE A 207 -29.91 -1.26 -21.09
CA ILE A 207 -29.65 0.17 -20.79
C ILE A 207 -28.67 0.85 -21.77
N SER A 208 -28.95 0.77 -23.08
CA SER A 208 -28.70 1.90 -24.01
C SER A 208 -29.91 2.14 -24.91
N ALA A 209 -31.11 2.16 -24.32
CA ALA A 209 -32.33 2.54 -25.00
C ALA A 209 -33.30 3.15 -23.99
N LYS A 210 -32.99 4.36 -23.53
CA LYS A 210 -33.93 5.35 -22.97
C LYS A 210 -33.12 6.60 -22.60
N GLU A 211 -32.82 7.39 -23.62
CA GLU A 211 -32.72 8.85 -23.60
C GLU A 211 -32.88 9.33 -25.05
#